data_AF-A0A4Y2EGT8-F1
#
_entry.id   AF-A0A4Y2EGT8-F1
#
_cell.length_a   1.000
_cell.length_b   1.000
_cell.length_c   1.000
_cell.angle_alpha   90.00
_cell.angle_beta   90.00
_cell.angle_gamma   90.00
#
_symmetry.space_group_name_H-M   'P 1'
#
loop_
_entity.id
_entity.type
_entity.pdbx_description
1 polymer ?
#
loop_
_entity_poly.entity_id
_entity_poly.type
_entity_poly.pdbx_seq_one_letter_code
_entity_poly.pdbx_strand_id
1 'polypeptide(L)'
;MIGLFRAGYRLAYDTIIYQDYFLSLVLSAVSHFSLQMMIMIPACLANEEAKHVAQILPDLIPRHESDLKLQFEKEFRHQKYLSLWNIYFFDRSLIIASNGALLTYGILFGTIGKGC
;
A
#
# COMPACT_ATOMS: atom_id res chain seq x y z
N MET A 1 7.38 4.65 2.52
CA MET A 1 8.28 4.69 1.35
C MET A 1 9.47 5.65 1.48
N ILE A 2 9.31 6.98 1.65
CA ILE A 2 10.47 7.92 1.66
C ILE A 2 11.54 7.58 2.72
N GLY A 3 11.13 7.17 3.92
CA GLY A 3 12.04 6.77 5.00
C GLY A 3 12.83 5.50 4.68
N LEU A 4 12.20 4.54 4.00
CA LEU A 4 12.85 3.30 3.52
C LEU A 4 13.92 3.61 2.48
N PHE A 5 13.62 4.48 1.51
CA PHE A 5 14.61 4.88 0.51
C PHE A 5 15.77 5.66 1.12
N ARG A 6 15.49 6.55 2.07
CA ARG A 6 16.53 7.29 2.79
C ARG A 6 17.44 6.38 3.61
N ALA A 7 16.87 5.38 4.28
CA ALA A 7 17.63 4.39 5.02
C ALA A 7 18.46 3.49 4.08
N GLY A 8 17.85 2.97 3.02
CA GLY A 8 18.55 2.15 2.01
C GLY A 8 19.69 2.90 1.32
N TYR A 9 19.49 4.17 0.98
CA TYR A 9 20.53 5.01 0.39
C TYR A 9 21.72 5.21 1.33
N ARG A 10 21.47 5.57 2.59
CA ARG A 10 22.54 5.72 3.59
C ARG A 10 23.29 4.41 3.82
N LEU A 11 22.58 3.28 3.91
CA LEU A 11 23.21 1.95 4.02
C LEU A 11 24.15 1.63 2.85
N ALA A 12 23.79 2.04 1.63
CA ALA A 12 24.55 1.71 0.43
C ALA A 12 25.76 2.63 0.19
N TYR A 13 25.71 3.88 0.66
CA TYR A 13 26.67 4.92 0.27
C TYR A 13 27.45 5.56 1.42
N ASP A 14 27.06 5.39 2.69
CA ASP A 14 27.89 5.89 3.80
C ASP A 14 29.15 5.03 3.93
N THR A 15 30.32 5.68 3.80
CA THR A 15 31.64 5.05 3.82
C THR A 15 32.18 4.83 5.23
N ILE A 16 31.60 5.48 6.24
CA ILE A 16 31.96 5.34 7.66
C ILE A 16 30.69 5.05 8.46
N ILE A 17 30.40 3.78 8.67
CA ILE A 17 29.24 3.34 9.44
C ILE A 17 29.74 2.64 10.70
N TYR A 18 29.52 3.26 11.86
CA TYR A 18 29.68 2.58 13.15
C TYR A 18 28.57 1.53 13.33
N GLN A 19 28.88 0.42 13.99
CA GLN A 19 27.97 -0.72 14.14
C GLN A 19 26.60 -0.33 14.75
N ASP A 20 26.59 0.58 15.72
CA ASP A 20 25.35 1.08 16.33
C ASP A 20 24.52 1.93 15.36
N TYR A 21 25.19 2.72 14.50
CA TYR A 21 24.52 3.51 13.47
C TYR A 21 23.92 2.60 12.39
N PHE A 22 24.64 1.54 11.99
CA PHE A 22 24.12 0.52 11.08
C PHE A 22 22.84 -0.13 11.63
N LEU A 23 22.89 -0.61 12.87
CA LEU A 23 21.76 -1.25 13.53
C LEU A 23 20.57 -0.31 13.65
N SER A 24 20.81 0.95 14.03
CA SER A 24 19.78 1.99 14.08
C SER A 24 19.11 2.19 12.72
N LEU A 25 19.90 2.18 11.64
CA LEU A 25 19.38 2.38 10.29
C LEU A 25 18.55 1.19 9.79
N VAL A 26 18.98 -0.03 10.06
CA VAL A 26 18.23 -1.25 9.75
C VAL A 26 16.92 -1.29 10.53
N LEU A 27 16.94 -0.97 11.83
CA LEU A 27 15.74 -0.87 12.66
C LEU A 27 14.79 0.23 12.15
N SER A 28 15.32 1.36 11.70
CA SER A 28 14.53 2.41 11.07
C SER A 28 13.89 1.94 9.76
N ALA A 29 14.62 1.23 8.90
CA ALA A 29 14.08 0.68 7.65
C ALA A 29 12.96 -0.34 7.93
N VAL A 30 13.19 -1.27 8.87
CA VAL A 30 12.19 -2.29 9.27
C VAL A 30 10.95 -1.63 9.87
N SER A 31 11.10 -0.68 10.78
CA SER A 31 9.95 0.01 11.39
C SER A 31 9.13 0.79 10.36
N HIS A 32 9.78 1.51 9.43
CA HIS A 32 9.08 2.18 8.33
C HIS A 32 8.35 1.22 7.40
N PHE A 33 8.93 0.05 7.13
CA PHE A 33 8.28 -1.00 6.35
C PHE A 33 7.07 -1.60 7.08
N SER A 34 7.25 -1.97 8.36
CA SER A 34 6.19 -2.52 9.19
C SER A 34 5.01 -1.55 9.34
N LEU A 35 5.26 -0.27 9.58
CA LEU A 35 4.21 0.76 9.64
C LEU A 35 3.43 0.85 8.32
N GLN A 36 4.13 0.78 7.20
CA GLN A 36 3.49 0.83 5.89
C GLN A 36 2.60 -0.40 5.66
N MET A 37 3.10 -1.60 5.98
CA MET A 37 2.31 -2.82 5.86
C MET A 37 1.12 -2.82 6.83
N MET A 38 1.30 -2.31 8.04
CA MET A 38 0.25 -2.18 9.05
C MET A 38 -0.90 -1.27 8.58
N ILE A 39 -0.64 -0.28 7.74
CA ILE A 39 -1.68 0.58 7.16
C ILE A 39 -2.29 -0.09 5.93
N MET A 40 -1.46 -0.62 5.02
CA MET A 40 -1.91 -1.19 3.75
C MET A 40 -2.76 -2.45 3.92
N ILE A 41 -2.36 -3.39 4.79
CA ILE A 41 -3.05 -4.68 4.97
C ILE A 41 -4.51 -4.51 5.42
N PRO A 42 -4.83 -3.80 6.53
CA PRO A 42 -6.21 -3.65 6.96
C PRO A 42 -7.03 -2.80 5.99
N ALA A 43 -6.42 -1.80 5.33
CA ALA A 43 -7.10 -1.01 4.31
C ALA A 43 -7.48 -1.88 3.09
N CYS A 44 -6.58 -2.77 2.65
CA CYS A 44 -6.88 -3.73 1.59
C CYS A 44 -7.98 -4.71 2.00
N LEU A 45 -7.90 -5.26 3.22
CA LEU A 45 -8.90 -6.21 3.72
C LEU A 45 -10.28 -5.54 3.83
N ALA A 46 -10.35 -4.35 4.42
CA ALA A 46 -11.60 -3.60 4.53
C ALA A 46 -12.21 -3.28 3.15
N ASN A 47 -11.38 -2.95 2.16
CA ASN A 47 -11.84 -2.72 0.79
C ASN A 47 -12.33 -4.01 0.12
N GLU A 48 -11.66 -5.14 0.33
CA GLU A 48 -12.05 -6.44 -0.23
C GLU A 48 -13.40 -6.90 0.34
N GLU A 49 -13.58 -6.80 1.67
CA GLU A 49 -14.84 -7.10 2.34
C GLU A 49 -15.96 -6.12 1.92
N ALA A 50 -15.67 -4.83 1.81
CA ALA A 50 -16.65 -3.85 1.33
C ALA A 50 -17.09 -4.14 -0.12
N LYS A 51 -16.16 -4.60 -0.97
CA LYS A 51 -16.47 -5.02 -2.35
C LYS A 51 -17.26 -6.32 -2.38
N HIS A 52 -16.96 -7.26 -1.49
CA HIS A 52 -17.69 -8.52 -1.39
C HIS A 52 -19.14 -8.29 -0.92
N VAL A 53 -19.34 -7.46 0.11
CA VAL A 53 -20.66 -7.02 0.56
C VAL A 53 -21.40 -6.29 -0.57
N ALA A 54 -20.72 -5.43 -1.34
CA ALA A 54 -21.30 -4.76 -2.51
C ALA A 54 -21.89 -5.70 -3.54
N GLN A 55 -21.26 -6.87 -3.73
CA GLN A 55 -21.64 -7.82 -4.76
C GLN A 55 -22.79 -8.73 -4.29
N ILE A 56 -22.85 -9.06 -3.00
CA ILE A 56 -23.88 -9.96 -2.44
C ILE A 56 -25.17 -9.21 -2.11
N LEU A 57 -25.07 -7.97 -1.63
CA LEU A 57 -26.22 -7.20 -1.18
C LEU A 57 -27.32 -7.01 -2.26
N PRO A 58 -26.99 -6.76 -3.55
CA PRO A 58 -27.99 -6.63 -4.62
C PRO A 58 -28.77 -7.91 -4.94
N ASP A 59 -28.21 -9.06 -4.58
CA ASP A 59 -28.83 -10.38 -4.75
C ASP A 59 -29.67 -10.79 -3.54
N LEU A 60 -29.40 -10.20 -2.37
CA LEU A 60 -30.19 -10.37 -1.15
C LEU A 60 -31.46 -9.49 -1.14
N ILE A 61 -31.47 -8.37 -1.88
CA ILE A 61 -32.63 -7.48 -1.98
C ILE A 61 -33.74 -8.19 -2.79
N PRO A 62 -34.94 -8.40 -2.21
CA PRO A 62 -36.05 -9.02 -2.91
C PRO A 62 -36.42 -8.20 -4.16
N ARG A 63 -36.62 -8.90 -5.29
CA ARG A 63 -36.88 -8.31 -6.64
C ARG A 63 -38.06 -7.33 -6.70
N HIS A 64 -38.87 -7.25 -5.65
CA HIS A 64 -40.07 -6.41 -5.62
C HIS A 64 -39.75 -4.91 -5.43
N GLU A 65 -38.55 -4.57 -4.93
CA GLU A 65 -38.14 -3.18 -4.68
C GLU A 65 -37.04 -2.73 -5.64
N SER A 66 -37.39 -2.63 -6.93
CA SER A 66 -36.48 -2.15 -7.99
C SER A 66 -35.95 -0.73 -7.74
N ASP A 67 -36.72 0.09 -7.03
CA ASP A 67 -36.34 1.47 -6.68
C ASP A 67 -35.26 1.50 -5.57
N LEU A 68 -35.34 0.59 -4.60
CA LEU A 68 -34.30 0.42 -3.58
C LEU A 68 -33.03 -0.17 -4.17
N LYS A 69 -33.15 -1.10 -5.14
CA LYS A 69 -31.99 -1.62 -5.88
C LYS A 69 -31.26 -0.50 -6.66
N LEU A 70 -32.00 0.42 -7.29
CA LEU A 70 -31.45 1.57 -8.01
C LEU A 70 -30.81 2.62 -7.08
N GLN A 71 -31.42 2.90 -5.92
CA GLN A 71 -30.81 3.77 -4.90
C GLN A 71 -29.53 3.15 -4.33
N PHE A 72 -29.56 1.85 -4.03
CA PHE A 72 -28.38 1.12 -3.58
C PHE A 72 -27.28 1.10 -4.64
N GLU A 73 -27.61 0.87 -5.92
CA GLU A 73 -26.61 0.87 -6.99
C GLU A 73 -25.99 2.27 -7.18
N LYS A 74 -26.77 3.35 -7.00
CA LYS A 74 -26.25 4.73 -7.00
C LYS A 74 -25.32 5.01 -5.82
N GLU A 75 -25.71 4.62 -4.61
CA GLU A 75 -24.91 4.75 -3.37
C GLU A 75 -23.64 3.88 -3.43
N PHE A 76 -23.74 2.64 -3.92
CA PHE A 76 -22.60 1.72 -4.07
C PHE A 76 -21.68 2.10 -5.23
N ARG A 77 -22.20 2.66 -6.33
CA ARG A 77 -21.34 3.31 -7.34
C ARG A 77 -20.55 4.47 -6.75
N HIS A 78 -21.06 5.10 -5.70
CA HIS A 78 -20.37 6.13 -4.92
C HIS A 78 -19.54 5.56 -3.76
N GLN A 79 -19.29 4.23 -3.73
CA GLN A 79 -18.55 3.57 -2.66
C GLN A 79 -17.31 4.37 -2.27
N LYS A 80 -17.34 4.86 -1.03
CA LYS A 80 -16.19 5.40 -0.31
C LYS A 80 -15.27 4.24 0.04
N TYR A 81 -14.59 3.69 -0.95
CA TYR A 81 -13.46 2.82 -0.68
C TYR A 81 -12.41 3.62 0.08
N LEU A 82 -11.70 2.96 0.99
CA LEU A 82 -10.48 3.52 1.56
C LEU A 82 -9.51 3.71 0.39
N SER A 83 -9.38 4.95 -0.03
CA SER A 83 -8.47 5.38 -1.07
C SER A 83 -7.45 6.31 -0.45
N LEU A 84 -6.19 6.14 -0.83
CA LEU A 84 -5.19 7.12 -0.51
C LEU A 84 -5.40 8.30 -1.46
N TRP A 85 -5.79 9.46 -0.91
CA TRP A 85 -5.95 10.71 -1.66
C TRP A 85 -6.93 10.63 -2.84
N ASN A 86 -7.90 9.70 -2.83
CA ASN A 86 -8.87 9.49 -3.93
C ASN A 86 -8.24 9.03 -5.28
N ILE A 87 -6.93 8.77 -5.30
CA ILE A 87 -6.16 8.42 -6.52
C ILE A 87 -5.80 6.93 -6.52
N TYR A 88 -5.56 6.34 -5.35
CA TYR A 88 -5.18 4.94 -5.22
C TYR A 88 -6.14 4.18 -4.31
N PHE A 89 -6.83 3.19 -4.86
CA PHE A 89 -7.54 2.20 -4.06
C PHE A 89 -6.52 1.30 -3.35
N PHE A 90 -6.72 1.06 -2.05
CA PHE A 90 -5.94 0.05 -1.34
C PHE A 90 -6.35 -1.33 -1.85
N ASP A 91 -5.58 -1.83 -2.82
CA ASP A 91 -5.66 -3.14 -3.47
C ASP A 91 -4.35 -3.90 -3.16
N ARG A 92 -4.41 -5.24 -3.13
CA ARG A 92 -3.23 -6.12 -3.18
C ARG A 92 -2.23 -5.70 -4.27
N SER A 93 -2.70 -5.21 -5.43
CA SER A 93 -1.88 -4.65 -6.50
C SER A 93 -1.04 -3.46 -6.04
N LEU A 94 -1.54 -2.60 -5.15
CA LEU A 94 -0.79 -1.45 -4.61
C LEU A 94 0.36 -1.91 -3.71
N ILE A 95 0.15 -2.97 -2.93
CA ILE A 95 1.21 -3.59 -2.11
C ILE A 95 2.29 -4.18 -3.01
N ILE A 96 1.90 -4.91 -4.05
CA ILE A 96 2.83 -5.51 -5.02
C ILE A 96 3.61 -4.41 -5.75
N ALA A 97 2.94 -3.37 -6.24
CA ALA A 97 3.57 -2.24 -6.93
C ALA A 97 4.55 -1.49 -6.01
N SER A 98 4.19 -1.29 -4.74
CA SER A 98 5.06 -0.67 -3.74
C SER A 98 6.33 -1.50 -3.49
N ASN A 99 6.20 -2.82 -3.38
CA ASN A 99 7.35 -3.73 -3.23
C ASN A 99 8.21 -3.79 -4.50
N GLY A 100 7.57 -3.80 -5.67
CA GLY A 100 8.25 -3.72 -6.96
C GLY A 100 9.06 -2.45 -7.10
N ALA A 101 8.48 -1.29 -6.75
CA ALA A 101 9.19 -0.02 -6.73
C ALA A 101 10.41 -0.07 -5.79
N LEU A 102 10.25 -0.61 -4.57
CA LEU A 102 11.36 -0.74 -3.63
C LEU A 102 12.51 -1.56 -4.22
N LEU A 103 12.23 -2.67 -4.90
CA LEU A 103 13.23 -3.49 -5.58
C LEU A 103 13.87 -2.75 -6.77
N THR A 104 13.07 -2.14 -7.64
CA THR A 104 13.57 -1.41 -8.82
C THR A 104 14.50 -0.27 -8.42
N TYR A 105 14.10 0.54 -7.44
CA TYR A 105 14.94 1.62 -6.93
C TYR A 105 16.15 1.08 -6.16
N GLY A 106 16.03 -0.05 -5.44
CA GLY A 106 17.16 -0.72 -4.81
C GLY A 106 18.21 -1.18 -5.83
N ILE A 107 17.78 -1.78 -6.94
CA ILE A 107 18.67 -2.16 -8.06
C ILE A 107 19.32 -0.91 -8.66
N LEU A 108 18.53 0.15 -8.89
CA LEU A 108 19.03 1.42 -9.42
C LEU A 108 20.13 2.02 -8.52
N PHE A 109 19.93 1.98 -7.20
CA PHE A 109 20.95 2.41 -6.25
C PHE A 109 22.19 1.51 -6.28
N GLY A 110 22.04 0.20 -6.45
CA GLY A 110 23.17 -0.73 -6.54
C GLY A 110 23.97 -0.63 -7.83
N THR A 111 23.35 -0.18 -8.93
CA THR A 111 24.00 -0.04 -10.24
C THR A 111 24.64 1.33 -10.44
N ILE A 112 23.98 2.41 -10.00
CA ILE A 112 24.51 3.79 -10.15
C ILE A 112 25.79 3.98 -9.31
N GLY A 113 25.88 3.35 -8.13
CA GLY A 113 27.01 3.53 -7.22
C GLY A 113 28.33 2.92 -7.68
N LYS A 114 28.34 2.12 -8.75
CA LYS A 114 29.56 1.58 -9.38
C LYS A 114 30.14 2.47 -10.47
N GLY A 115 29.49 3.58 -10.81
CA GLY A 115 29.81 4.43 -11.96
C GLY A 115 30.66 5.67 -11.69
N CYS A 116 31.12 5.90 -10.45
CA CYS A 116 32.02 7.02 -10.09
C CYS A 116 33.32 6.48 -9.49
#